data_AF-B9E309-F1
#
_entry.id   AF-B9E309-F1
#
_cell.length_a   1.000
_cell.length_b   1.000
_cell.length_c   1.000
_cell.angle_alpha   90.00
_cell.angle_beta   90.00
_cell.angle_gamma   90.00
#
_symmetry.space_group_name_H-M   'P 1'
#
loop_
_entity.id
_entity.type
_entity.pdbx_description
1 polymer ?
#
loop_
_entity_poly.entity_id
_entity_poly.type
_entity_poly.pdbx_seq_one_letter_code
_entity_poly.pdbx_strand_id
1 'polypeptide(L)'
;MSEKTELLKTASDYIVNLKSGIAKAAEYFQSGDEQKGFNLVTAIAEGFNWLTQALAVSKDVLKQKISVDDLNEKLEEIVEAMENQDTILIGDLLQYELIPIVENIEESVNQSMLN
;
A
#
# COMPACT_ATOMS: atom_id res chain seq x y z
N MET A 1 14.78 15.05 -16.62
CA MET A 1 14.22 13.89 -15.91
C MET A 1 13.84 12.85 -16.95
N SER A 2 14.05 11.56 -16.68
CA SER A 2 13.49 10.50 -17.54
C SER A 2 11.99 10.33 -17.25
N GLU A 3 11.21 9.83 -18.21
CA GLU A 3 9.78 9.51 -18.01
C GLU A 3 9.57 8.58 -16.80
N LYS A 4 10.51 7.65 -16.56
CA LYS A 4 10.48 6.74 -15.41
C LYS A 4 10.71 7.46 -14.08
N THR A 5 11.58 8.48 -14.07
CA THR A 5 11.79 9.32 -12.87
C THR A 5 10.55 10.14 -12.55
N GLU A 6 9.83 10.62 -13.56
CA GLU A 6 8.56 11.31 -13.38
C GLU A 6 7.47 10.36 -12.87
N LEU A 7 7.41 9.14 -13.40
CA LEU A 7 6.52 8.08 -12.90
C LEU A 7 6.79 7.75 -11.42
N LEU A 8 8.05 7.68 -11.00
CA LEU A 8 8.41 7.49 -9.58
C LEU A 8 7.94 8.67 -8.72
N LYS A 9 7.98 9.90 -9.23
CA LYS A 9 7.46 11.07 -8.52
C LYS A 9 5.95 10.97 -8.35
N THR A 10 5.22 10.62 -9.40
CA THR A 10 3.77 10.37 -9.31
C THR A 10 3.47 9.22 -8.35
N ALA A 11 4.29 8.17 -8.35
CA ALA A 11 4.14 7.06 -7.41
C ALA A 11 4.32 7.51 -5.96
N SER A 12 5.33 8.34 -5.68
CA SER A 12 5.50 8.93 -4.35
C SER A 12 4.28 9.73 -3.90
N ASP A 13 3.77 10.63 -4.74
CA ASP A 13 2.59 11.44 -4.41
C ASP A 13 1.35 10.55 -4.21
N TYR A 14 1.23 9.47 -4.97
CA TYR A 14 0.14 8.51 -4.87
C TYR A 14 0.21 7.68 -3.58
N ILE A 15 1.41 7.24 -3.17
CA ILE A 15 1.62 6.45 -1.95
C ILE A 15 1.10 7.21 -0.72
N VAL A 16 1.27 8.53 -0.65
CA VAL A 16 0.73 9.35 0.45
C VAL A 16 -0.79 9.18 0.58
N ASN A 17 -1.51 9.24 -0.55
CA ASN A 17 -2.96 9.05 -0.55
C ASN A 17 -3.36 7.61 -0.23
N LEU A 18 -2.60 6.62 -0.73
CA LEU A 18 -2.83 5.21 -0.45
C LEU A 18 -2.70 4.92 1.05
N LYS A 19 -1.62 5.39 1.70
CA LYS A 19 -1.43 5.25 3.16
C LYS A 19 -2.57 5.88 3.96
N SER A 20 -3.01 7.06 3.57
CA SER A 20 -4.15 7.73 4.21
C SER A 20 -5.44 6.91 4.09
N GLY A 21 -5.68 6.31 2.91
CA GLY A 21 -6.80 5.39 2.69
C GLY A 21 -6.73 4.15 3.58
N ILE A 22 -5.56 3.53 3.68
CA ILE A 22 -5.31 2.34 4.53
C ILE A 22 -5.54 2.66 6.01
N ALA A 23 -4.95 3.75 6.51
CA ALA A 23 -5.10 4.17 7.90
C ALA A 23 -6.57 4.44 8.25
N LYS A 24 -7.32 5.05 7.33
CA LYS A 24 -8.74 5.33 7.51
C LYS A 24 -9.59 4.07 7.49
N ALA A 25 -9.26 3.10 6.63
CA ALA A 25 -9.92 1.80 6.65
C ALA A 25 -9.66 1.07 7.97
N ALA A 26 -8.41 1.09 8.46
CA ALA A 26 -8.05 0.51 9.75
C ALA A 26 -8.85 1.11 10.90
N GLU A 27 -8.95 2.45 10.97
CA GLU A 27 -9.77 3.15 11.96
C GLU A 27 -11.24 2.71 11.92
N TYR A 28 -11.83 2.59 10.72
CA TYR A 28 -13.21 2.14 10.57
C TYR A 28 -13.42 0.71 11.05
N PHE A 29 -12.50 -0.20 10.74
CA PHE A 29 -12.58 -1.57 11.22
C PHE A 29 -12.42 -1.67 12.74
N GLN A 30 -11.45 -0.96 13.33
CA GLN A 30 -11.23 -0.94 14.78
C GLN A 30 -12.36 -0.25 15.57
N SER A 31 -13.05 0.71 14.96
CA SER A 31 -14.17 1.43 15.59
C SER A 31 -15.54 0.77 15.37
N GLY A 32 -15.60 -0.36 14.65
CA GLY A 32 -16.83 -1.09 14.34
C GLY A 32 -17.69 -0.48 13.22
N ASP A 33 -17.15 0.47 12.44
CA ASP A 33 -17.80 1.05 11.25
C ASP A 33 -17.38 0.29 9.98
N GLU A 34 -17.54 -1.04 10.02
CA GLU A 34 -16.99 -1.97 9.04
C GLU A 34 -17.49 -1.67 7.61
N GLN A 35 -18.72 -1.18 7.47
CA GLN A 35 -19.27 -0.79 6.17
C GLN A 35 -18.41 0.29 5.50
N LYS A 36 -17.96 1.31 6.25
CA LYS A 36 -17.05 2.33 5.71
C LYS A 36 -15.65 1.77 5.46
N GLY A 37 -15.17 0.85 6.30
CA GLY A 37 -13.93 0.12 6.07
C GLY A 37 -13.95 -0.62 4.73
N PHE A 38 -14.96 -1.47 4.50
CA PHE A 38 -15.13 -2.22 3.26
C PHE A 38 -15.32 -1.32 2.03
N ASN A 39 -15.99 -0.17 2.16
CA ASN A 39 -16.11 0.79 1.06
C ASN A 39 -14.76 1.34 0.56
N LEU A 40 -13.73 1.34 1.42
CA LEU A 40 -12.38 1.78 1.06
C LEU A 40 -11.52 0.66 0.45
N VAL A 41 -11.85 -0.62 0.72
CA VAL A 41 -11.03 -1.78 0.28
C VAL A 41 -10.84 -1.80 -1.24
N THR A 42 -11.89 -1.54 -2.03
CA THR A 42 -11.78 -1.51 -3.49
C THR A 42 -10.79 -0.45 -3.98
N ALA A 43 -10.87 0.76 -3.44
CA ALA A 43 -9.97 1.86 -3.82
C ALA A 43 -8.53 1.58 -3.39
N ILE A 44 -8.34 0.96 -2.22
CA ILE A 44 -7.02 0.53 -1.73
C ILE A 44 -6.43 -0.53 -2.66
N ALA A 45 -7.21 -1.54 -3.05
CA ALA A 45 -6.77 -2.60 -3.96
C ALA A 45 -6.40 -2.05 -5.35
N GLU A 46 -7.20 -1.13 -5.90
CA GLU A 46 -6.88 -0.41 -7.13
C GLU A 46 -5.56 0.37 -7.01
N GLY A 47 -5.33 0.99 -5.85
CA GLY A 47 -4.10 1.72 -5.59
C GLY A 47 -2.86 0.83 -5.51
N PHE A 48 -2.95 -0.34 -4.89
CA PHE A 48 -1.87 -1.33 -4.93
C PHE A 48 -1.61 -1.85 -6.34
N ASN A 49 -2.67 -2.13 -7.12
CA ASN A 49 -2.52 -2.57 -8.50
C ASN A 49 -1.79 -1.52 -9.36
N TRP A 50 -2.16 -0.25 -9.22
CA TRP A 50 -1.48 0.83 -9.94
C TRP A 50 -0.02 0.99 -9.47
N LEU A 51 0.20 0.99 -8.16
CA LEU A 51 1.54 1.17 -7.58
C LEU A 51 2.50 0.07 -8.03
N THR A 52 2.08 -1.20 -7.95
CA THR A 52 2.92 -2.34 -8.36
C THR A 52 3.28 -2.29 -9.84
N GLN A 53 2.36 -1.85 -10.72
CA GLN A 53 2.65 -1.61 -12.14
C GLN A 53 3.67 -0.49 -12.34
N ALA A 54 3.51 0.64 -11.64
CA ALA A 54 4.44 1.77 -11.73
C ALA A 54 5.87 1.38 -11.30
N LEU A 55 5.99 0.60 -10.22
CA LEU A 55 7.27 0.06 -9.74
C LEU A 55 7.88 -0.93 -10.74
N ALA A 56 7.07 -1.80 -11.34
CA ALA A 56 7.54 -2.77 -12.33
C ALA A 56 8.12 -2.09 -13.58
N VAL A 57 7.46 -1.03 -14.07
CA VAL A 57 7.94 -0.23 -15.22
C VAL A 57 9.23 0.53 -14.89
N SER A 58 9.39 0.95 -13.64
CA SER A 58 10.50 1.79 -13.17
C SER A 58 11.64 1.00 -12.53
N LYS A 59 11.65 -0.34 -12.63
CA LYS A 59 12.58 -1.19 -11.86
C LYS A 59 14.06 -0.87 -12.12
N ASP A 60 14.39 -0.40 -13.31
CA ASP A 60 15.77 -0.11 -13.75
C ASP A 60 16.31 1.21 -13.20
N VAL A 61 15.42 2.10 -12.75
CA VAL A 61 15.78 3.36 -12.11
C VAL A 61 15.62 3.32 -10.58
N LEU A 62 15.03 2.26 -10.04
CA LEU A 62 14.99 2.01 -8.60
C LEU A 62 16.38 1.63 -8.10
N LYS A 63 16.87 2.35 -7.09
CA LYS A 63 18.19 2.09 -6.46
C LYS A 63 18.19 0.89 -5.54
N GLN A 64 17.02 0.52 -5.01
CA GLN A 64 16.84 -0.62 -4.13
C GLN A 64 15.80 -1.56 -4.72
N LYS A 65 16.03 -2.86 -4.53
CA LYS A 65 15.05 -3.87 -4.90
C LYS A 65 13.93 -3.81 -3.87
N ILE A 66 12.75 -3.38 -4.31
CA ILE A 66 11.53 -3.50 -3.52
C ILE A 66 11.07 -4.96 -3.61
N SER A 67 11.07 -5.65 -2.47
CA SER A 67 10.44 -6.97 -2.38
C SER A 67 8.94 -6.77 -2.24
N VAL A 68 8.17 -7.31 -3.17
CA VAL A 68 6.70 -7.33 -3.09
C VAL A 68 6.19 -8.61 -2.43
N ASP A 69 7.10 -9.53 -2.07
CA ASP A 69 6.73 -10.82 -1.46
C ASP A 69 6.07 -10.58 -0.09
N ASP A 70 6.66 -9.70 0.73
CA ASP A 70 6.10 -9.28 2.03
C ASP A 70 4.72 -8.61 1.86
N LEU A 71 4.49 -7.90 0.76
CA LEU A 71 3.18 -7.29 0.47
C LEU A 71 2.13 -8.36 0.16
N ASN A 72 2.47 -9.36 -0.67
CA ASN A 72 1.53 -10.42 -1.03
C ASN A 72 1.13 -11.25 0.19
N GLU A 73 2.09 -11.64 1.02
CA GLU A 73 1.84 -12.39 2.27
C GLU A 73 0.84 -11.64 3.16
N LYS A 74 1.04 -10.33 3.35
CA LYS A 74 0.13 -9.53 4.18
C LYS A 74 -1.24 -9.30 3.55
N LEU A 75 -1.32 -9.19 2.23
CA LEU A 75 -2.61 -9.11 1.55
C LEU A 75 -3.39 -10.42 1.66
N GLU A 76 -2.72 -11.57 1.64
CA GLU A 76 -3.33 -12.88 1.87
C GLU A 76 -3.89 -12.98 3.30
N GLU A 77 -3.12 -12.59 4.32
CA GLU A 77 -3.61 -12.55 5.72
C GLU A 77 -4.82 -11.62 5.90
N ILE A 78 -4.84 -10.46 5.24
CA ILE A 78 -5.99 -9.55 5.27
C ILE A 78 -7.22 -10.22 4.64
N VAL A 79 -7.06 -10.93 3.52
CA VAL A 79 -8.15 -11.69 2.90
C VAL A 79 -8.66 -12.78 3.84
N GLU A 80 -7.78 -13.54 4.50
CA GLU A 80 -8.18 -14.54 5.48
C GLU A 80 -8.96 -13.92 6.66
N ALA A 81 -8.53 -12.76 7.16
CA ALA A 81 -9.27 -12.04 8.21
C ALA A 81 -10.65 -11.58 7.72
N MET A 82 -10.77 -11.13 6.46
CA MET A 82 -12.04 -10.79 5.82
C MET A 82 -12.98 -11.99 5.69
N GLU A 83 -12.46 -13.16 5.27
CA GLU A 83 -13.24 -14.40 5.17
C GLU A 83 -13.77 -14.86 6.54
N ASN A 84 -12.97 -14.66 7.59
CA ASN A 84 -13.33 -14.96 8.97
C ASN A 84 -14.19 -13.87 9.63
N GLN A 85 -14.44 -12.75 8.94
CA GLN A 85 -15.16 -11.57 9.47
C GLN A 85 -14.51 -10.99 10.75
N ASP A 86 -13.20 -11.17 10.92
CA ASP A 86 -12.46 -10.64 12.06
C ASP A 86 -12.03 -9.20 11.77
N THR A 87 -12.94 -8.27 12.01
CA THR A 87 -12.72 -6.86 11.65
C THR A 87 -11.67 -6.18 12.51
N ILE A 88 -11.48 -6.61 13.76
CA ILE A 88 -10.38 -6.12 14.59
C ILE A 88 -9.03 -6.52 13.97
N LEU A 89 -8.90 -7.79 13.56
CA LEU A 89 -7.68 -8.27 12.90
C LEU A 89 -7.43 -7.57 11.56
N ILE A 90 -8.46 -7.33 10.73
CA ILE A 90 -8.30 -6.55 9.49
C ILE A 90 -7.71 -5.16 9.82
N GLY A 91 -8.27 -4.48 10.82
CA GLY A 91 -7.78 -3.16 11.24
C GLY A 91 -6.32 -3.19 11.68
N ASP A 92 -5.94 -4.19 12.46
CA ASP A 92 -4.57 -4.34 12.96
C ASP A 92 -3.57 -4.67 11.84
N LEU A 93 -3.92 -5.59 10.93
CA LEU A 93 -3.10 -5.92 9.77
C LEU A 93 -2.88 -4.71 8.87
N LEU A 94 -3.93 -3.92 8.61
CA LEU A 94 -3.82 -2.68 7.84
C LEU A 94 -2.90 -1.66 8.54
N GLN A 95 -3.11 -1.43 9.84
CA GLN A 95 -2.45 -0.36 10.59
C GLN A 95 -0.98 -0.67 10.91
N TYR A 96 -0.70 -1.89 11.35
CA TYR A 96 0.59 -2.23 11.97
C TYR A 96 1.48 -3.07 11.05
N GLU A 97 0.96 -3.65 9.98
CA GLU A 97 1.75 -4.48 9.07
C GLU A 97 1.78 -3.91 7.65
N LEU A 98 0.61 -3.58 7.08
CA LEU A 98 0.53 -3.08 5.70
C LEU A 98 1.08 -1.66 5.55
N ILE A 99 0.75 -0.73 6.46
CA ILE A 99 1.29 0.65 6.42
C ILE A 99 2.83 0.65 6.43
N PRO A 100 3.52 -0.05 7.36
CA PRO A 100 4.99 -0.12 7.34
C PRO A 100 5.58 -0.64 6.03
N ILE A 101 4.94 -1.62 5.38
CA ILE A 101 5.38 -2.10 4.06
C ILE A 101 5.28 -0.97 3.02
N VAL A 102 4.16 -0.25 3.00
CA VAL A 102 3.96 0.88 2.08
C VAL A 102 4.94 2.02 2.35
N GLU A 103 5.30 2.26 3.61
CA GLU A 103 6.34 3.24 3.99
C GLU A 103 7.73 2.83 3.48
N ASN A 104 8.11 1.56 3.59
CA ASN A 104 9.36 1.05 3.03
C ASN A 104 9.42 1.20 1.50
N ILE A 105 8.28 1.01 0.82
CA ILE A 105 8.15 1.27 -0.62
C ILE A 105 8.36 2.75 -0.92
N GLU A 106 7.70 3.64 -0.17
CA GLU A 106 7.84 5.09 -0.30
C GLU A 106 9.29 5.54 -0.15
N GLU A 107 9.97 5.06 0.89
CA GLU A 107 11.39 5.36 1.13
C GLU A 107 12.25 4.92 -0.05
N SER A 108 12.04 3.72 -0.57
CA SER A 108 12.78 3.18 -1.72
C SER A 108 12.57 4.02 -2.99
N VAL A 109 11.33 4.43 -3.24
CA VAL A 109 10.96 5.32 -4.35
C VAL A 109 11.64 6.68 -4.19
N ASN A 110 11.57 7.28 -3.00
CA ASN A 110 12.15 8.58 -2.70
C ASN A 110 13.68 8.60 -2.81
N GLN A 111 14.37 7.58 -2.28
CA GLN A 111 15.82 7.43 -2.40
C GLN A 111 16.28 7.32 -3.86
N SER A 112 15.45 6.74 -4.71
CA SER A 112 15.72 6.60 -6.15
C SER A 112 15.63 7.94 -6.89
N MET A 113 14.96 8.94 -6.32
CA MET A 113 14.84 10.30 -6.87
C MET A 113 15.86 11.29 -6.30
N LEU A 114 16.44 11.01 -5.12
CA LEU A 114 17.51 11.82 -4.53
C LEU A 114 18.82 11.55 -5.29
N ASN A 115 19.35 12.54 -6.00
CA ASN A 115 20.63 12.45 -6.71
C ASN A 115 21.82 12.30 -5.76
#